data_AF-A0A2S3WQ72-F1
#
_entry.id   AF-A0A2S3WQ72-F1
#
_cell.length_a   1.000
_cell.length_b   1.000
_cell.length_c   1.000
_cell.angle_alpha   90.00
_cell.angle_beta   90.00
_cell.angle_gamma   90.00
#
_symmetry.space_group_name_H-M   'P 1'
#
loop_
_entity.id
_entity.type
_entity.pdbx_description
1 polymer ?
#
loop_
_entity_poly.entity_id
_entity_poly.type
_entity_poly.pdbx_seq_one_letter_code
_entity_poly.pdbx_strand_id
1 'polypeptide(L)'
;MDEKSLWAIYVKARRIPVSSFNFWATLIVFVLVSLQYCMLEISLDDKLKIVREFSTMSIGLVVSVLGFILAGFTIFATISQPDMLVAMSRHRHEKSQLSYLKNNFFIFMRVFIYYLSYTVFCLLVIVFAVKGGLVHKVVQLSPISWKISEWLVGTAYVMLYTGFFFLLMQLKSFIYNVYHTVMTAIRWKAIQ
;
A
#
# COMPACT_ATOMS: atom_id res chain seq x y z
N MET A 1 -4.49 -26.80 1.69
CA MET A 1 -3.41 -26.08 2.39
C MET A 1 -2.49 -25.40 1.36
N ASP A 2 -3.04 -24.50 0.53
CA ASP A 2 -2.31 -23.91 -0.62
C ASP A 2 -1.96 -22.43 -0.41
N GLU A 3 -1.53 -22.07 0.79
CA GLU A 3 -1.17 -20.71 1.19
C GLU A 3 0.29 -20.73 1.69
N LYS A 4 1.22 -21.17 0.83
CA LYS A 4 2.65 -21.35 1.20
C LYS A 4 3.48 -20.06 1.17
N SER A 5 2.95 -18.95 0.61
CA SER A 5 3.67 -17.66 0.54
C SER A 5 2.72 -16.46 0.57
N LEU A 6 3.21 -15.31 1.05
CA LEU A 6 2.49 -14.03 1.03
C LEU A 6 2.02 -13.65 -0.38
N TRP A 7 2.79 -14.05 -1.40
CA TRP A 7 2.43 -13.86 -2.79
C TRP A 7 1.22 -14.71 -3.21
N ALA A 8 1.15 -15.97 -2.77
CA ALA A 8 -0.01 -16.83 -3.06
C ALA A 8 -1.30 -16.30 -2.40
N ILE A 9 -1.17 -15.73 -1.19
CA ILE A 9 -2.26 -15.03 -0.50
C ILE A 9 -2.67 -13.77 -1.29
N TYR A 10 -1.71 -12.96 -1.73
CA TYR A 10 -1.97 -11.75 -2.53
C TYR A 10 -2.68 -12.05 -3.85
N VAL A 11 -2.25 -13.08 -4.58
CA VAL A 11 -2.89 -13.50 -5.85
C VAL A 11 -4.34 -13.93 -5.61
N LYS A 12 -4.63 -14.65 -4.52
CA LYS A 12 -6.01 -15.01 -4.16
C LYS A 12 -6.82 -13.81 -3.68
N ALA A 13 -6.21 -12.87 -2.96
CA ALA A 13 -6.83 -11.64 -2.49
C ALA A 13 -7.18 -10.65 -3.61
N ARG A 14 -6.57 -10.76 -4.79
CA ARG A 14 -6.93 -9.97 -5.98
C ARG A 14 -8.33 -10.26 -6.53
N ARG A 15 -8.96 -11.37 -6.14
CA ARG A 15 -10.37 -11.65 -6.47
C ARG A 15 -11.36 -10.72 -5.76
N ILE A 16 -10.91 -9.98 -4.75
CA ILE A 16 -11.73 -9.02 -4.02
C ILE A 16 -11.76 -7.71 -4.81
N PRO A 17 -12.92 -7.26 -5.31
CA PRO A 17 -13.02 -6.08 -6.17
C PRO A 17 -12.46 -4.86 -5.45
N VAL A 18 -11.62 -4.10 -6.15
CA VAL A 18 -11.12 -2.82 -5.65
C VAL A 18 -12.26 -1.81 -5.77
N SER A 19 -12.43 -0.96 -4.76
CA SER A 19 -13.42 0.12 -4.84
C SER A 19 -13.10 1.03 -6.02
N SER A 20 -14.05 1.18 -6.96
CA SER A 20 -13.89 2.04 -8.14
C SER A 20 -13.54 3.47 -7.76
N PHE A 21 -14.05 3.96 -6.61
CA PHE A 21 -13.71 5.28 -6.08
C PHE A 21 -12.21 5.41 -5.77
N ASN A 22 -11.59 4.39 -5.17
CA ASN A 22 -10.17 4.43 -4.85
C ASN A 22 -9.32 4.46 -6.11
N PHE A 23 -9.72 3.69 -7.13
CA PHE A 23 -9.01 3.65 -8.40
C PHE A 23 -9.05 5.02 -9.11
N TRP A 24 -10.24 5.60 -9.25
CA TRP A 24 -10.40 6.93 -9.88
C TRP A 24 -9.70 8.04 -9.09
N ALA A 25 -9.79 8.04 -7.76
CA ALA A 25 -9.11 9.02 -6.93
C ALA A 25 -7.58 8.93 -7.09
N THR A 26 -7.01 7.73 -7.10
CA THR A 26 -5.56 7.54 -7.32
C THR A 26 -5.14 7.95 -8.74
N LEU A 27 -5.96 7.68 -9.76
CA LEU A 27 -5.69 8.11 -11.14
C LEU A 27 -5.64 9.64 -11.26
N ILE A 28 -6.59 10.34 -10.63
CA ILE A 28 -6.63 11.81 -10.63
C ILE A 28 -5.36 12.37 -9.96
N VAL A 29 -4.98 11.83 -8.80
CA VAL A 29 -3.76 12.26 -8.11
C VAL A 29 -2.51 11.98 -8.95
N PHE A 30 -2.43 10.84 -9.63
CA PHE A 30 -1.33 10.52 -10.54
C PHE A 30 -1.17 11.59 -11.63
N VAL A 31 -2.27 11.99 -12.26
CA VAL A 31 -2.26 13.03 -13.31
C VAL A 31 -1.85 14.39 -12.73
N LEU A 32 -2.42 14.79 -11.59
CA LEU A 32 -2.09 16.06 -10.95
C LEU A 32 -0.63 16.15 -10.52
N VAL A 33 -0.07 15.09 -9.93
CA VAL A 33 1.34 15.03 -9.52
C VAL A 33 2.26 15.02 -10.74
N SER A 34 1.88 14.35 -11.82
CA SER A 34 2.64 14.36 -13.08
C SER A 34 2.68 15.76 -13.69
N LEU A 35 1.54 16.45 -13.74
CA LEU A 35 1.46 17.85 -14.18
C LEU A 35 2.30 18.77 -13.30
N GLN A 36 2.20 18.60 -11.97
CA GLN A 36 3.01 19.34 -11.01
C GLN A 36 4.51 19.16 -11.29
N TYR A 37 4.96 17.93 -11.55
CA TYR A 37 6.36 17.66 -11.88
C TYR A 37 6.81 18.36 -13.17
N CYS A 38 5.97 18.36 -14.20
CA CYS A 38 6.26 19.05 -15.47
C CYS A 38 6.31 20.57 -15.34
N MET A 39 5.52 21.17 -14.45
CA MET A 39 5.52 22.62 -14.20
C MET A 39 6.59 23.07 -13.20
N LEU A 40 7.28 22.13 -12.55
CA LEU A 40 8.28 22.43 -11.54
C LEU A 40 9.63 22.77 -12.18
N GLU A 41 9.86 24.06 -12.39
CA GLU A 41 11.12 24.64 -12.90
C GLU A 41 12.16 24.79 -11.76
N ILE A 42 12.65 23.66 -11.27
CA ILE A 42 13.76 23.62 -10.30
C ILE A 42 14.89 22.71 -10.79
N SER A 43 16.07 22.88 -10.21
CA SER A 43 17.24 22.05 -10.54
C SER A 43 16.99 20.57 -10.23
N LEU A 44 17.62 19.66 -10.99
CA LEU A 44 17.53 18.21 -10.75
C LEU A 44 18.02 17.82 -9.35
N ASP A 45 19.00 18.56 -8.83
CA ASP A 45 19.54 18.38 -7.49
C ASP A 45 18.52 18.68 -6.39
N ASP A 46 17.72 19.73 -6.58
CA ASP A 46 16.64 20.07 -5.66
C ASP A 46 15.51 19.04 -5.74
N LYS A 47 15.17 18.57 -6.96
CA LYS A 47 14.18 17.48 -7.16
C LYS A 47 14.60 16.21 -6.41
N LEU A 48 15.88 15.82 -6.52
CA LEU A 48 16.44 14.67 -5.80
C LEU A 48 16.34 14.83 -4.28
N LYS A 49 16.65 16.02 -3.77
CA LYS A 49 16.56 16.33 -2.35
C LYS A 49 15.12 16.17 -1.84
N ILE A 50 14.14 16.73 -2.56
CA ILE A 50 12.71 16.62 -2.22
C ILE A 50 12.26 15.16 -2.21
N VAL A 51 12.61 14.38 -3.26
CA VAL A 51 12.27 12.95 -3.35
C VAL A 51 12.82 12.16 -2.16
N ARG A 52 14.05 12.44 -1.75
CA ARG A 52 14.70 11.75 -0.62
C ARG A 52 14.12 12.15 0.73
N GLU A 53 13.91 13.44 0.95
CA GLU A 53 13.28 13.96 2.18
C GLU A 53 11.87 13.39 2.33
N PHE A 54 11.07 13.41 1.26
CA PHE A 54 9.73 12.85 1.26
C PHE A 54 9.74 11.33 1.50
N SER A 55 10.68 10.58 0.89
CA SER A 55 10.82 9.14 1.15
C SER A 55 11.17 8.85 2.61
N THR A 56 12.05 9.66 3.21
CA THR A 56 12.49 9.53 4.61
C THR A 56 11.36 9.86 5.59
N MET A 57 10.55 10.87 5.29
CA MET A 57 9.34 11.16 6.06
C MET A 57 8.30 10.04 5.90
N SER A 58 8.07 9.61 4.66
CA SER A 58 7.07 8.60 4.32
C SER A 58 7.36 7.25 4.96
N ILE A 59 8.62 6.81 4.99
CA ILE A 59 8.97 5.51 5.57
C ILE A 59 8.62 5.45 7.07
N GLY A 60 8.84 6.53 7.82
CA GLY A 60 8.47 6.62 9.23
C GLY A 60 6.97 6.46 9.43
N LEU A 61 6.16 7.23 8.70
CA LEU A 61 4.70 7.16 8.77
C LEU A 61 4.17 5.78 8.38
N VAL A 62 4.67 5.21 7.28
CA VAL A 62 4.21 3.92 6.76
C VAL A 62 4.58 2.78 7.69
N VAL A 63 5.77 2.78 8.29
CA VAL A 63 6.18 1.77 9.29
C VAL A 63 5.34 1.88 10.55
N SER A 64 5.06 3.08 11.05
CA SER A 64 4.17 3.28 12.20
C SER A 64 2.76 2.75 11.94
N VAL A 65 2.18 3.05 10.77
CA VAL A 65 0.86 2.54 10.39
C VAL A 65 0.88 1.01 10.21
N LEU A 66 1.95 0.46 9.65
CA LEU A 66 2.12 -1.00 9.50
C LEU A 66 2.14 -1.69 10.87
N GLY A 67 2.84 -1.12 11.85
CA GLY A 67 2.83 -1.58 13.25
C GLY A 67 1.43 -1.51 13.88
N PHE A 68 0.71 -0.42 13.64
CA PHE A 68 -0.69 -0.27 14.10
C PHE A 68 -1.62 -1.31 13.48
N ILE A 69 -1.51 -1.56 12.18
CA ILE A 69 -2.31 -2.59 11.48
C ILE A 69 -2.00 -3.98 12.03
N LEU A 70 -0.73 -4.29 12.30
CA LEU A 70 -0.32 -5.56 12.90
C LEU A 70 -0.90 -5.75 14.30
N ALA A 71 -0.82 -4.72 15.15
CA ALA A 71 -1.40 -4.75 16.50
C ALA A 71 -2.93 -4.90 16.45
N GLY A 72 -3.60 -4.13 15.59
CA GLY A 72 -5.05 -4.20 15.39
C GLY A 72 -5.50 -5.56 14.88
N PHE A 73 -4.72 -6.19 13.99
CA PHE A 73 -4.96 -7.56 13.53
C PHE A 73 -4.85 -8.57 14.67
N THR A 74 -3.80 -8.48 15.50
CA THR A 74 -3.63 -9.37 16.66
C THR A 74 -4.79 -9.26 17.65
N ILE A 75 -5.20 -8.03 17.99
CA ILE A 75 -6.36 -7.77 18.86
C ILE A 75 -7.64 -8.34 18.25
N PHE A 76 -7.86 -8.13 16.94
CA PHE A 76 -9.01 -8.69 16.24
C PHE A 76 -9.02 -10.22 16.29
N ALA A 77 -7.87 -10.85 16.08
CA ALA A 77 -7.75 -12.31 16.11
C ALA A 77 -7.98 -12.90 17.51
N THR A 78 -7.55 -12.22 18.58
CA THR A 78 -7.71 -12.72 19.96
C THR A 78 -9.10 -12.45 20.55
N ILE A 79 -9.74 -11.33 20.20
CA ILE A 79 -11.09 -10.98 20.70
C ILE A 79 -12.19 -11.72 19.93
N SER A 80 -11.93 -12.12 18.67
CA SER A 80 -12.91 -12.84 17.87
C SER A 80 -13.24 -14.20 18.48
N GLN A 81 -14.52 -14.44 18.76
CA GLN A 81 -14.97 -15.70 19.34
C GLN A 81 -14.79 -16.86 18.35
N PRO A 82 -14.26 -18.03 18.79
CA PRO A 82 -14.06 -19.19 17.93
C PRO A 82 -15.33 -19.61 17.19
N ASP A 83 -16.49 -19.58 17.85
CA ASP A 83 -17.77 -19.98 17.28
C ASP A 83 -18.22 -19.07 16.13
N MET A 84 -17.94 -17.77 16.22
CA MET A 84 -18.19 -16.81 15.15
C MET A 84 -17.23 -17.04 13.98
N LEU A 85 -15.96 -17.30 14.24
CA LEU A 85 -14.98 -17.62 13.20
C LEU A 85 -15.36 -18.92 12.48
N VAL A 86 -15.88 -19.92 13.19
CA VAL A 86 -16.40 -21.17 12.62
C VAL A 86 -17.70 -20.93 11.85
N ALA A 87 -18.64 -20.10 12.32
CA ALA A 87 -19.85 -19.75 11.59
C ALA A 87 -19.55 -18.97 10.29
N MET A 88 -18.60 -18.03 10.35
CA MET A 88 -18.07 -17.30 9.18
C MET A 88 -17.27 -18.19 8.24
N SER A 89 -16.67 -19.28 8.74
CA SER A 89 -16.02 -20.30 7.91
C SER A 89 -17.02 -21.05 7.02
N ARG A 90 -18.25 -21.24 7.52
CA ARG A 90 -19.33 -21.97 6.83
C ARG A 90 -20.08 -21.12 5.82
N HIS A 91 -20.19 -19.81 6.04
CA HIS A 91 -20.85 -18.89 5.10
C HIS A 91 -19.87 -18.35 4.05
N ARG A 92 -20.22 -18.54 2.78
CA ARG A 92 -19.45 -18.00 1.64
C ARG A 92 -19.95 -16.63 1.24
N HIS A 93 -19.02 -15.74 0.91
CA HIS A 93 -19.30 -14.40 0.45
C HIS A 93 -19.76 -14.45 -1.02
N GLU A 94 -20.96 -13.93 -1.32
CA GLU A 94 -21.59 -14.06 -2.65
C GLU A 94 -20.72 -13.57 -3.82
N LYS A 95 -19.93 -12.50 -3.60
CA LYS A 95 -19.09 -11.87 -4.63
C LYS A 95 -17.69 -12.47 -4.79
N SER A 96 -17.08 -13.00 -3.73
CA SER A 96 -15.69 -13.52 -3.80
C SER A 96 -15.61 -15.05 -3.78
N GLN A 97 -16.72 -15.74 -3.49
CA GLN A 97 -16.82 -17.20 -3.34
C GLN A 97 -15.89 -17.80 -2.27
N LEU A 98 -15.23 -16.94 -1.47
CA LEU A 98 -14.43 -17.28 -0.32
C LEU A 98 -15.29 -17.21 0.94
N SER A 99 -14.94 -17.99 1.97
CA SER A 99 -15.53 -17.83 3.29
C SER A 99 -15.34 -16.40 3.80
N TYR A 100 -16.33 -15.84 4.51
CA TYR A 100 -16.25 -14.52 5.13
C TYR A 100 -14.99 -14.33 6.00
N LEU A 101 -14.56 -15.39 6.69
CA LEU A 101 -13.31 -15.44 7.44
C LEU A 101 -12.10 -15.18 6.53
N LYS A 102 -11.97 -15.96 5.46
CA LYS A 102 -10.86 -15.83 4.51
C LYS A 102 -10.86 -14.47 3.80
N ASN A 103 -12.05 -13.94 3.51
CA ASN A 103 -12.20 -12.63 2.88
C ASN A 103 -11.62 -11.52 3.78
N ASN A 104 -11.97 -11.52 5.07
CA ASN A 104 -11.45 -10.54 6.02
C ASN A 104 -9.94 -10.67 6.22
N PHE A 105 -9.41 -11.88 6.46
CA PHE A 105 -7.96 -12.09 6.58
C PHE A 105 -7.21 -11.66 5.31
N PHE A 106 -7.75 -11.93 4.12
CA PHE A 106 -7.12 -11.50 2.87
C PHE A 106 -7.16 -9.98 2.66
N ILE A 107 -8.19 -9.28 3.13
CA ILE A 107 -8.23 -7.82 3.11
C ILE A 107 -7.13 -7.24 4.00
N PHE A 108 -6.99 -7.75 5.23
CA PHE A 108 -5.90 -7.37 6.14
C PHE A 108 -4.52 -7.61 5.51
N MET A 109 -4.27 -8.82 5.04
CA MET A 109 -2.98 -9.19 4.42
C MET A 109 -2.67 -8.37 3.17
N ARG A 110 -3.68 -8.04 2.36
CA ARG A 110 -3.51 -7.21 1.17
C ARG A 110 -3.03 -5.79 1.52
N VAL A 111 -3.66 -5.17 2.51
CA VAL A 111 -3.26 -3.83 2.98
C VAL A 111 -1.85 -3.89 3.55
N PHE A 112 -1.54 -4.91 4.34
CA PHE A 112 -0.20 -5.13 4.89
C PHE A 112 0.86 -5.24 3.79
N ILE A 113 0.59 -6.02 2.73
CA ILE A 113 1.51 -6.19 1.60
C ILE A 113 1.73 -4.86 0.85
N TYR A 114 0.69 -4.05 0.65
CA TYR A 114 0.85 -2.74 0.02
C TYR A 114 1.75 -1.81 0.84
N TYR A 115 1.50 -1.71 2.14
CA TYR A 115 2.33 -0.91 3.05
C TYR A 115 3.79 -1.42 3.06
N LEU A 116 4.01 -2.74 3.14
CA LEU A 116 5.34 -3.33 3.13
C LEU A 116 6.08 -3.07 1.81
N SER A 117 5.41 -3.25 0.67
CA SER A 117 6.00 -3.02 -0.65
C SER A 117 6.41 -1.55 -0.85
N TYR A 118 5.59 -0.61 -0.34
CA TYR A 118 5.90 0.80 -0.39
C TYR A 118 7.07 1.17 0.53
N THR A 119 7.17 0.57 1.73
CA THR A 119 8.34 0.74 2.62
C THR A 119 9.63 0.29 1.93
N VAL A 120 9.61 -0.87 1.27
CA VAL A 120 10.76 -1.36 0.50
C VAL A 120 11.10 -0.39 -0.63
N PHE A 121 10.09 0.11 -1.36
CA PHE A 121 10.29 1.11 -2.40
C PHE A 121 10.93 2.40 -1.86
N CYS A 122 10.44 2.97 -0.75
CA CYS A 122 11.04 4.12 -0.09
C CYS A 122 12.50 3.86 0.31
N LEU A 123 12.80 2.68 0.83
CA LEU A 123 14.17 2.29 1.19
C LEU A 123 15.07 2.27 -0.05
N LEU A 124 14.60 1.68 -1.16
CA LEU A 124 15.34 1.70 -2.42
C LEU A 124 15.61 3.14 -2.88
N VAL A 125 14.61 4.02 -2.82
CA VAL A 125 14.81 5.43 -3.17
C VAL A 125 15.85 6.09 -2.26
N ILE A 126 15.79 5.90 -0.94
CA ILE A 126 16.75 6.48 0.00
C ILE A 126 18.19 6.01 -0.26
N VAL A 127 18.36 4.70 -0.54
CA VAL A 127 19.69 4.09 -0.78
C VAL A 127 20.25 4.49 -2.14
N PHE A 128 19.42 4.51 -3.19
CA PHE A 128 19.87 4.74 -4.57
C PHE A 128 19.85 6.22 -4.99
N ALA A 129 19.10 7.10 -4.33
CA ALA A 129 19.03 8.54 -4.63
C ALA A 129 20.14 9.39 -3.97
N VAL A 130 21.28 8.79 -3.62
CA VAL A 130 22.43 9.51 -3.06
C VAL A 130 23.25 10.15 -4.20
N LYS A 131 23.56 11.45 -4.08
CA LYS A 131 24.52 12.13 -4.99
C LYS A 131 25.85 11.37 -4.99
N GLY A 132 26.31 10.92 -6.16
CA GLY A 132 27.53 10.10 -6.28
C GLY A 132 27.36 8.59 -6.11
N GLY A 133 26.12 8.10 -5.92
CA GLY A 133 25.83 6.66 -5.80
C GLY A 133 26.00 5.87 -7.10
N LEU A 134 25.78 4.54 -7.02
CA LEU A 134 25.90 3.61 -8.16
C LEU A 134 25.09 4.07 -9.38
N VAL A 135 23.88 4.59 -9.18
CA VAL A 135 23.03 5.10 -10.26
C VAL A 135 23.68 6.33 -10.92
N HIS A 136 24.25 7.25 -10.14
CA HIS A 136 24.90 8.44 -10.69
C HIS A 136 26.16 8.08 -11.51
N LYS A 137 26.96 7.11 -11.04
CA LYS A 137 28.15 6.63 -11.77
C LYS A 137 27.81 5.83 -13.03
N VAL A 138 26.78 4.97 -12.98
CA VAL A 138 26.30 4.22 -14.15
C VAL A 138 25.72 5.18 -15.20
N VAL A 139 25.03 6.23 -14.76
CA VAL A 139 24.45 7.23 -15.66
C VAL A 139 25.50 8.16 -16.25
N GLN A 140 26.58 8.52 -15.53
CA GLN A 140 27.72 9.27 -16.08
C GLN A 140 28.48 8.51 -17.19
N LEU A 141 28.46 7.18 -17.18
CA LEU A 141 29.06 6.36 -18.24
C LEU A 141 28.27 6.37 -19.56
N SER A 142 27.01 6.85 -19.55
CA SER A 142 26.15 6.88 -20.73
C SER A 142 26.16 8.26 -21.40
N PRO A 143 26.29 8.34 -22.74
CA PRO A 143 26.23 9.61 -23.49
C PRO A 143 24.88 10.35 -23.40
N ILE A 144 23.84 9.72 -22.82
CA ILE A 144 22.47 10.27 -22.65
C ILE A 144 22.15 10.53 -21.15
N SER A 145 23.19 10.69 -20.34
CA SER A 145 23.17 10.83 -18.87
C SER A 145 22.06 11.74 -18.29
N TRP A 146 21.90 12.95 -18.86
CA TRP A 146 20.99 13.97 -18.33
C TRP A 146 19.52 13.55 -18.40
N LYS A 147 19.05 13.11 -19.58
CA LYS A 147 17.65 12.74 -19.81
C LYS A 147 17.22 11.53 -18.98
N ILE A 148 18.14 10.57 -18.78
CA ILE A 148 17.87 9.35 -18.01
C ILE A 148 17.72 9.69 -16.52
N SER A 149 18.59 10.56 -15.98
CA SER A 149 18.49 11.00 -14.59
C SER A 149 17.18 11.73 -14.33
N GLU A 150 16.79 12.65 -15.22
CA GLU A 150 15.55 13.42 -15.09
C GLU A 150 14.31 12.50 -15.10
N TRP A 151 14.26 11.54 -16.04
CA TRP A 151 13.17 10.55 -16.09
C TRP A 151 13.09 9.67 -14.85
N LEU A 152 14.23 9.22 -14.32
CA LEU A 152 14.28 8.38 -13.13
C LEU A 152 13.79 9.15 -11.90
N VAL A 153 14.24 10.39 -11.73
CA VAL A 153 13.81 11.28 -10.64
C VAL A 153 12.32 11.61 -10.76
N GLY A 154 11.83 11.91 -11.97
CA GLY A 154 10.42 12.18 -12.21
C GLY A 154 9.53 10.97 -11.93
N THR A 155 9.96 9.79 -12.37
CA THR A 155 9.22 8.54 -12.09
C THR A 155 9.18 8.26 -10.58
N ALA A 156 10.30 8.41 -9.88
CA ALA A 156 10.36 8.22 -8.43
C ALA A 156 9.48 9.24 -7.69
N TYR A 157 9.52 10.52 -8.10
CA TYR A 157 8.68 11.58 -7.55
C TYR A 157 7.20 11.23 -7.69
N VAL A 158 6.74 10.95 -8.90
CA VAL A 158 5.33 10.64 -9.17
C VAL A 158 4.89 9.37 -8.42
N MET A 159 5.71 8.31 -8.42
CA MET A 159 5.40 7.07 -7.72
C MET A 159 5.31 7.24 -6.20
N LEU A 160 6.17 8.05 -5.58
CA LEU A 160 6.12 8.29 -4.14
C LEU A 160 4.82 8.98 -3.73
N TYR A 161 4.51 10.13 -4.32
CA TYR A 161 3.31 10.89 -3.94
C TYR A 161 2.02 10.12 -4.27
N THR A 162 1.96 9.52 -5.46
CA THR A 162 0.79 8.71 -5.86
C THR A 162 0.67 7.46 -4.98
N GLY A 163 1.79 6.79 -4.70
CA GLY A 163 1.83 5.59 -3.86
C GLY A 163 1.41 5.88 -2.42
N PHE A 164 1.87 6.99 -1.84
CA PHE A 164 1.46 7.42 -0.51
C PHE A 164 -0.04 7.69 -0.45
N PHE A 165 -0.58 8.43 -1.42
CA PHE A 165 -2.02 8.67 -1.50
C PHE A 165 -2.83 7.37 -1.67
N PHE A 166 -2.33 6.44 -2.51
CA PHE A 166 -2.93 5.12 -2.66
C PHE A 166 -2.97 4.36 -1.33
N LEU A 167 -1.90 4.39 -0.53
CA LEU A 167 -1.89 3.77 0.80
C LEU A 167 -2.95 4.38 1.71
N LEU A 168 -3.10 5.70 1.75
CA LEU A 168 -4.15 6.37 2.53
C LEU A 168 -5.56 5.91 2.13
N MET A 169 -5.81 5.74 0.83
CA MET A 169 -7.09 5.23 0.33
C MET A 169 -7.33 3.77 0.71
N GLN A 170 -6.29 2.94 0.71
CA GLN A 170 -6.38 1.57 1.21
C GLN A 170 -6.64 1.54 2.71
N LEU A 171 -6.00 2.41 3.49
CA LEU A 171 -6.23 2.54 4.93
C LEU A 171 -7.67 2.96 5.24
N LYS A 172 -8.21 3.95 4.51
CA LYS A 172 -9.62 4.36 4.64
C LYS A 172 -10.56 3.18 4.44
N SER A 173 -10.33 2.41 3.38
CA SER A 173 -11.16 1.27 3.02
C SER A 173 -11.01 0.12 4.01
N PHE A 174 -9.80 -0.05 4.53
CA PHE A 174 -9.49 -1.01 5.57
C PHE A 174 -10.24 -0.71 6.86
N ILE A 175 -10.18 0.53 7.36
CA ILE A 175 -10.89 0.96 8.58
C ILE A 175 -12.40 0.70 8.42
N TYR A 176 -12.96 1.02 7.26
CA TYR A 176 -14.38 0.76 6.98
C TYR A 176 -14.73 -0.74 7.00
N ASN A 177 -13.89 -1.59 6.42
CA ASN A 177 -14.08 -3.05 6.43
C ASN A 177 -13.98 -3.64 7.85
N VAL A 178 -13.05 -3.14 8.67
CA VAL A 178 -12.93 -3.55 10.07
C VAL A 178 -14.17 -3.15 10.86
N TYR A 179 -14.63 -1.90 10.71
CA TYR A 179 -15.86 -1.41 11.34
C TYR A 179 -17.07 -2.29 10.99
N HIS A 180 -17.29 -2.58 9.71
CA HIS A 180 -18.38 -3.45 9.26
C HIS A 180 -18.29 -4.85 9.85
N THR A 181 -17.09 -5.42 9.90
CA THR A 181 -16.87 -6.75 10.46
C THR A 181 -17.18 -6.78 11.95
N VAL A 182 -16.71 -5.79 12.72
CA VAL A 182 -16.99 -5.69 14.16
C VAL A 182 -18.49 -5.45 14.43
N MET A 183 -19.14 -4.57 13.66
CA MET A 183 -20.57 -4.32 13.81
C MET A 183 -21.40 -5.57 13.51
N THR A 184 -21.01 -6.34 12.48
CA THR A 184 -21.65 -7.62 12.14
C THR A 184 -21.44 -8.65 13.26
N ALA A 185 -20.24 -8.71 13.85
CA ALA A 185 -19.93 -9.57 14.97
C ALA A 185 -20.77 -9.27 16.22
N ILE A 186 -20.89 -7.98 16.59
CA ILE A 186 -21.70 -7.54 17.73
C ILE A 186 -23.17 -7.87 17.50
N ARG A 187 -23.70 -7.58 16.30
CA ARG A 187 -25.09 -7.87 15.97
C ARG A 187 -25.39 -9.37 16.01
N TRP A 188 -24.46 -10.21 15.56
CA TRP A 188 -24.58 -11.67 15.68
C TRP A 188 -24.69 -12.11 17.14
N LYS A 189 -23.84 -11.54 18.00
CA LYS A 189 -23.84 -11.79 19.44
C LYS A 189 -25.12 -11.33 20.16
N ALA A 190 -25.77 -10.30 19.64
CA ALA A 190 -27.02 -9.78 20.21
C ALA A 190 -28.27 -10.57 19.77
N ILE A 191 -28.14 -11.40 18.73
CA ILE A 191 -29.23 -12.25 18.20
C ILE A 191 -29.17 -13.66 18.81
N GLN A 192 -28.00 -14.13 19.26
CA GLN A 192 -27.84 -15.36 20.05
C GLN A 192 -28.14 -15.12 21.53
#